data_AF-A0A1G7ZNN1-F1
#
_entry.id   AF-A0A1G7ZNN1-F1
#
_cell.length_a   1.000
_cell.length_b   1.000
_cell.length_c   1.000
_cell.angle_alpha   90.00
_cell.angle_beta   90.00
_cell.angle_gamma   90.00
#
_symmetry.space_group_name_H-M   'P 1'
#
loop_
_entity.id
_entity.type
_entity.pdbx_description
1 polymer ?
#
loop_
_entity_poly.entity_id
_entity_poly.type
_entity_poly.pdbx_seq_one_letter_code
_entity_poly.pdbx_strand_id
1 'polypeptide(L)' 'AGYVALWQCGQRFDLESSAVQKHRARLRQIGIDIKLPFDATRHGVVFIRNVREIERTFDAPLPSFYRPAVVPRHLQLVAA' A
#
# COMPACT_ATOMS: atom_id res chain seq x y z
N ALA A 1 5.13 22.95 4.88
CA ALA A 1 4.07 21.98 4.55
C ALA A 1 4.26 21.51 3.11
N GLY A 2 4.02 20.22 2.80
CA GLY A 2 4.16 19.70 1.43
C GLY A 2 3.07 20.23 0.49
N TYR A 3 3.40 20.49 -0.79
CA TYR A 3 2.44 21.01 -1.78
C TYR A 3 1.16 20.18 -1.90
N VAL A 4 1.23 18.86 -1.70
CA VAL A 4 0.05 17.97 -1.74
C VAL A 4 -0.93 18.30 -0.62
N ALA A 5 -0.46 18.51 0.61
CA ALA A 5 -1.35 18.84 1.73
C ALA A 5 -2.02 20.20 1.53
N LEU A 6 -1.26 21.18 1.02
CA LEU A 6 -1.79 22.50 0.69
C LEU A 6 -2.83 22.42 -0.45
N TRP A 7 -2.57 21.61 -1.47
CA TRP A 7 -3.50 21.33 -2.56
C TRP A 7 -4.79 20.66 -2.07
N GLN A 8 -4.68 19.68 -1.16
CA GLN A 8 -5.83 19.01 -0.52
C GLN A 8 -6.70 19.97 0.29
N CYS A 9 -6.09 20.97 0.94
CA CYS A 9 -6.79 22.06 1.61
C CYS A 9 -7.38 23.10 0.63
N GLY A 10 -7.23 22.93 -0.69
CA GLY A 10 -7.77 23.82 -1.71
C GLY A 10 -6.87 25.00 -2.10
N GLN A 11 -5.60 25.01 -1.70
CA GLN A 11 -4.67 26.07 -2.09
C GLN A 11 -4.44 26.08 -3.61
N ARG A 12 -4.47 27.28 -4.20
CA ARG A 12 -4.09 27.51 -5.60
C ARG A 12 -2.61 27.86 -5.68
N PHE A 13 -1.92 27.29 -6.66
CA PHE A 13 -0.50 27.57 -6.92
C PHE A 13 -0.36 28.37 -8.21
N ASP A 14 0.65 29.23 -8.23
CA ASP A 14 1.12 29.86 -9.46
C ASP A 14 1.88 28.84 -10.31
N LEU A 15 1.32 28.46 -11.46
CA LEU A 15 1.89 27.44 -12.35
C LEU A 15 3.07 27.95 -13.16
N GLU A 16 3.32 29.26 -13.19
CA GLU A 16 4.47 29.86 -13.86
C GLU A 16 5.74 29.78 -12.99
N SER A 17 5.57 29.56 -11.68
CA SER A 17 6.70 29.38 -10.76
C SER A 17 7.48 28.10 -11.05
N SER A 18 8.79 28.22 -11.27
CA SER A 18 9.69 27.09 -11.51
C SER A 18 9.68 26.06 -10.37
N ALA A 19 9.50 26.52 -9.12
CA ALA A 19 9.38 25.64 -7.95
C ALA A 19 8.12 24.78 -8.01
N VAL A 20 6.98 25.40 -8.39
CA VAL A 20 5.70 24.72 -8.56
C VAL A 20 5.78 23.72 -9.71
N GLN A 21 6.38 24.10 -10.84
CA GLN A 21 6.57 23.22 -12.00
C GLN A 21 7.42 21.99 -11.66
N LYS A 22 8.55 22.20 -10.97
CA LYS A 22 9.43 21.10 -10.52
C LYS A 22 8.72 20.15 -9.58
N HIS A 23 7.94 20.67 -8.63
CA HIS A 23 7.22 19.83 -7.69
C HIS A 23 6.06 19.09 -8.37
N ARG A 24 5.29 19.77 -9.22
CA ARG A 24 4.23 19.19 -10.03
C ARG A 24 4.72 18.05 -10.94
N ALA A 25 5.89 18.20 -11.56
CA ALA A 25 6.49 17.15 -12.37
C ALA A 25 6.75 15.87 -11.56
N ARG A 26 7.18 16.00 -10.30
CA ARG A 26 7.36 14.86 -9.38
C ARG A 26 6.04 14.24 -8.97
N LEU A 27 5.03 15.06 -8.65
CA LEU A 27 3.70 14.57 -8.27
C LEU A 27 3.00 13.80 -9.40
N ARG A 28 3.23 14.19 -10.65
CA ARG A 28 2.71 13.47 -11.81
C ARG A 28 3.25 12.04 -11.92
N GLN A 29 4.47 11.77 -11.42
CA GLN A 29 5.02 10.41 -11.40
C GLN A 29 4.25 9.45 -10.50
N ILE A 30 3.47 9.99 -9.55
CA ILE A 30 2.61 9.23 -8.63
C ILE A 30 1.12 9.44 -8.92
N GLY A 31 0.76 10.01 -10.08
CA GLY A 31 -0.63 10.18 -10.51
C GLY A 31 -1.35 11.40 -9.92
N ILE A 32 -0.64 12.36 -9.33
CA ILE A 32 -1.22 13.58 -8.77
C ILE A 32 -0.91 14.79 -9.67
N ASP A 33 -1.93 15.55 -10.08
CA ASP A 33 -1.75 16.80 -10.83
C ASP A 33 -2.39 17.99 -10.12
N ILE A 34 -1.56 18.78 -9.43
CA ILE A 34 -1.96 19.98 -8.66
C ILE A 34 -2.45 21.15 -9.53
N LYS A 35 -2.42 21.03 -10.87
CA LYS A 35 -3.08 21.98 -11.79
C LYS A 35 -4.60 21.84 -11.73
N LEU A 36 -5.09 20.62 -11.50
CA LEU A 36 -6.51 20.35 -11.37
C LEU A 36 -6.96 20.69 -9.94
N PRO A 37 -8.21 21.12 -9.74
CA PRO A 37 -8.76 21.26 -8.39
C PRO A 37 -8.74 19.90 -7.68
N PHE A 38 -8.54 19.93 -6.36
CA PHE A 38 -8.60 18.72 -5.56
C PHE A 38 -10.01 18.13 -5.62
N ASP A 39 -10.09 16.85 -5.93
CA ASP A 39 -11.33 16.08 -5.98
C ASP A 39 -11.13 14.78 -5.20
N ALA A 40 -11.75 14.70 -4.02
CA ALA A 40 -11.63 13.56 -3.12
C ALA A 40 -12.18 12.25 -3.72
N THR A 41 -13.08 12.34 -4.71
CA THR A 41 -13.66 11.16 -5.38
C THR A 41 -12.69 10.55 -6.40
N ARG A 42 -11.89 11.37 -7.08
CA ARG A 42 -10.86 10.94 -8.05
C ARG A 42 -9.54 10.54 -7.41
N HIS A 43 -9.16 11.21 -6.32
CA HIS A 43 -7.87 11.01 -5.66
C HIS A 43 -8.05 10.18 -4.38
N GLY A 44 -8.82 9.11 -4.50
CA GLY A 44 -9.02 8.15 -3.42
C GLY A 44 -7.68 7.66 -2.90
N VAL A 45 -7.58 7.50 -1.58
CA VAL A 45 -6.37 7.17 -0.80
C VAL A 45 -5.60 5.93 -1.30
N VAL A 46 -6.21 5.12 -2.18
CA VAL A 46 -5.68 3.85 -2.65
C VAL A 46 -5.44 3.91 -4.17
N PHE A 47 -4.18 4.02 -4.56
CA PHE A 47 -3.74 3.77 -5.94
C PHE A 47 -3.30 2.31 -6.07
N ILE A 48 -4.11 1.50 -6.76
CA ILE A 48 -3.77 0.10 -7.04
C ILE A 48 -2.79 0.07 -8.22
N ARG A 49 -1.49 -0.06 -7.94
CA ARG A 49 -0.43 -0.07 -8.98
C ARG A 49 -0.06 -1.48 -9.46
N ASN A 50 -0.35 -2.48 -8.66
CA ASN A 50 -0.03 -3.87 -8.97
C ASN A 50 -1.06 -4.78 -8.29
N VAL A 51 -1.86 -5.47 -9.09
CA VAL A 51 -2.77 -6.52 -8.60
C VAL A 51 -2.05 -7.83 -8.81
N ARG A 52 -1.49 -8.40 -7.72
CA ARG A 52 -1.05 -9.78 -7.74
C ARG A 52 -2.14 -10.60 -7.05
N GLU A 53 -2.70 -11.55 -7.77
CA GLU A 53 -3.54 -12.57 -7.18
C GLU A 53 -2.67 -13.38 -6.21
N ILE A 54 -3.04 -13.35 -4.93
CA ILE A 54 -2.37 -14.12 -3.88
C ILE A 54 -3.30 -15.28 -3.56
N GLU A 55 -3.01 -16.45 -4.13
CA GLU A 55 -3.58 -17.70 -3.64
C GLU A 55 -2.96 -18.01 -2.29
N ARG A 56 -3.78 -18.04 -1.24
CA ARG A 56 -3.33 -18.44 0.10
C ARG A 56 -3.35 -19.96 0.18
N THR A 57 -2.18 -20.57 0.15
CA THR A 57 -2.04 -22.00 0.46
C THR A 57 -1.93 -22.17 1.98
N PHE A 58 -2.84 -22.94 2.57
CA PHE A 58 -2.77 -23.34 3.98
C PHE A 58 -1.94 -24.63 4.17
N ASP A 59 -1.60 -25.30 3.07
CA ASP A 59 -0.68 -26.42 3.04
C ASP A 59 0.77 -25.91 3.19
N ALA A 60 1.13 -25.56 4.42
CA ALA A 60 2.51 -25.25 4.79
C ALA A 60 3.18 -26.56 5.26
N PRO A 61 4.02 -27.21 4.45
CA PRO A 61 4.78 -28.37 4.91
C PRO A 61 5.68 -27.95 6.08
N LEU A 62 5.83 -28.87 7.03
CA LEU A 62 6.69 -28.66 8.19
C LEU A 62 8.12 -28.32 7.69
N PRO A 63 8.73 -27.21 8.13
CA PRO A 63 10.09 -26.89 7.72
C PRO A 63 11.09 -27.98 8.16
N SER A 64 12.09 -28.26 7.34
CA SER A 64 13.09 -29.31 7.61
C SER A 64 13.89 -29.10 8.90
N PHE A 65 13.98 -27.86 9.38
CA PHE A 65 14.64 -27.51 10.64
C PHE A 65 13.72 -27.66 11.87
N TYR A 66 12.40 -27.75 11.68
CA TYR A 66 11.46 -27.84 12.79
C TYR A 66 11.50 -29.23 13.39
N ARG A 67 11.84 -29.32 14.68
CA ARG A 67 11.77 -30.55 15.46
C ARG A 67 10.60 -30.43 16.44
N PRO A 68 9.55 -31.26 16.34
CA PRO A 68 8.47 -31.25 17.32
C PRO A 68 9.02 -31.63 18.70
N ALA A 69 8.52 -30.98 19.74
CA ALA A 69 8.89 -31.33 21.11
C ALA A 69 8.47 -32.78 21.39
N VAL A 70 9.43 -33.62 21.79
CA VAL A 70 9.16 -34.99 22.24
C VAL A 70 8.71 -34.91 23.70
N VAL A 71 7.48 -34.44 23.91
CA VAL A 71 6.83 -34.43 25.22
C VAL A 71 5.98 -35.70 25.38
N PRO A 72 5.87 -36.26 26.60
CA PRO A 72 4.92 -37.34 26.87
C PRO A 72 3.51 -36.88 26.52
N ARG A 73 2.95 -37.46 25.44
CA ARG A 73 1.59 -37.16 25.00
C ARG A 73 0.61 -37.85 25.94
N HIS A 74 -0.07 -37.04 26.73
CA HIS A 74 -1.16 -37.45 27.62
C HIS A 74 -2.49 -37.63 26.87
N LEU A 75 -2.54 -37.29 25.57
CA LEU A 75 -3.67 -37.51 24.69
C LEU A 75 -3.30 -38.54 23.63
N GLN A 76 -4.10 -39.61 23.54
CA GLN A 76 -3.99 -40.66 22.51
C GLN A 76 -5.24 -40.63 21.63
N LEU A 77 -5.08 -40.83 20.33
CA LEU A 77 -6.20 -40.98 19.40
C LEU A 77 -6.86 -42.35 19.66
N VAL A 78 -8.16 -42.39 19.97
CA VAL A 78 -8.88 -43.61 20.38
C VAL A 78 -9.84 -44.15 19.31
N ALA A 79 -9.82 -43.62 18.08
CA ALA A 79 -10.69 -44.14 17.01
C ALA A 79 -10.07 -43.94 15.62
N ALA A 80 -10.31 -44.94 14.77
CA ALA A 80 -10.04 -44.99 13.33
C ALA A 80 -11.37 -45.21 12.58
#